data_AF-A0A9P5UWV8-F1
#
_entry.id   AF-A0A9P5UWV8-F1
#
_cell.length_a   1.000
_cell.length_b   1.000
_cell.length_c   1.000
_cell.angle_alpha   90.00
_cell.angle_beta   90.00
_cell.angle_gamma   90.00
#
_symmetry.space_group_name_H-M   'P 1'
#
loop_
_entity.id
_entity.type
_entity.pdbx_description
1 polymer ?
#
loop_
_entity_poly.entity_id
_entity_poly.type
_entity_poly.pdbx_seq_one_letter_code
_entity_poly.pdbx_strand_id
1 'polypeptide(L)'
;MDKNRGDNNMQLIYLDSCLVVQLRMRQDFAILHYTPHLTSLFLELFIQSPVDIHLLGLTLAGLPRLRLLRLKAMMYEQEWPILVPVAFFACSSPELEEFEVRFVFDDGKFEEFQEWTEEDLYAEADLVEIRARLLPNVAIEPEQGQEQEQQEQLLLPPIPRRQEPLLKLTSFYVSSMDSLSESEVDAIFDHCPNC
;
A
#
# COMPACT_ATOMS: atom_id res chain seq x y z
N MET A 1 42.45 10.74 5.94
CA MET A 1 41.70 12.01 6.01
C MET A 1 41.51 12.40 4.56
N ASP A 2 40.38 12.20 3.88
CA ASP A 2 38.98 12.18 4.31
C ASP A 2 38.17 11.15 3.52
N LYS A 3 37.35 10.35 4.22
CA LYS A 3 36.28 9.54 3.63
C LYS A 3 34.93 10.18 3.98
N ASN A 4 34.68 11.39 3.48
CA ASN A 4 33.33 11.93 3.40
C ASN A 4 32.69 11.43 2.10
N ARG A 5 32.29 10.15 2.08
CA ARG A 5 31.21 9.73 1.17
C ARG A 5 29.93 10.18 1.86
N GLY A 6 29.36 11.27 1.35
CA GLY A 6 28.02 11.67 1.74
C GLY A 6 27.09 10.50 1.45
N ASP A 7 26.60 9.86 2.51
CA ASP A 7 25.40 9.04 2.44
C ASP A 7 24.29 10.00 2.01
N ASN A 8 24.04 10.06 0.71
CA ASN A 8 22.83 10.63 0.14
C ASN A 8 21.65 9.70 0.48
N ASN A 9 21.43 9.47 1.78
CA ASN A 9 20.21 8.90 2.30
C ASN A 9 19.12 9.94 2.07
N MET A 10 18.38 9.79 0.96
CA MET A 10 17.08 10.45 0.83
C MET A 10 16.25 10.02 2.04
N GLN A 11 16.03 10.97 2.95
CA GLN A 11 15.29 10.76 4.18
C GLN A 11 13.81 10.98 3.93
N LEU A 12 13.04 10.03 4.47
CA LEU A 12 11.64 10.10 4.89
C LEU A 12 10.73 11.01 4.03
N ILE A 13 9.98 10.41 3.11
CA ILE A 13 8.78 11.06 2.58
C ILE A 13 7.69 10.86 3.65
N TYR A 14 7.37 11.92 4.39
CA TYR A 14 6.22 11.98 5.29
C TYR A 14 5.06 12.63 4.54
N LEU A 15 4.06 11.83 4.18
CA LEU A 15 2.82 12.32 3.60
C LEU A 15 1.83 12.46 4.75
N ASP A 16 1.71 13.68 5.27
CA ASP A 16 0.77 13.97 6.35
C ASP A 16 -0.66 14.09 5.81
N SER A 17 -1.57 13.51 6.58
CA SER A 17 -3.01 13.49 6.45
C SER A 17 -3.62 14.81 5.95
N CYS A 18 -4.32 14.73 4.81
CA CYS A 18 -5.24 15.77 4.37
C CYS A 18 -6.48 15.05 3.83
N LEU A 19 -7.66 15.41 4.32
CA LEU A 19 -8.99 14.82 4.12
C LEU A 19 -9.50 14.88 2.65
N VAL A 20 -8.67 14.48 1.67
CA VAL A 20 -8.99 14.45 0.24
C VAL A 20 -8.40 13.16 -0.34
N VAL A 21 -9.18 12.06 -0.28
CA VAL A 21 -8.62 10.83 0.28
C VAL A 21 -8.26 9.70 -0.71
N GLN A 22 -8.88 9.57 -1.90
CA GLN A 22 -8.51 8.49 -2.83
C GLN A 22 -7.46 8.86 -3.89
N LEU A 23 -7.65 10.02 -4.53
CA LEU A 23 -6.80 10.41 -5.67
C LEU A 23 -5.38 10.74 -5.23
N ARG A 24 -5.21 11.29 -4.02
CA ARG A 24 -3.89 11.51 -3.44
C ARG A 24 -3.16 10.20 -3.18
N MET A 25 -3.82 9.17 -2.64
CA MET A 25 -3.16 7.90 -2.40
C MET A 25 -2.64 7.25 -3.71
N ARG A 26 -3.43 7.26 -4.79
CA ARG A 26 -2.96 6.76 -6.10
C ARG A 26 -1.82 7.62 -6.67
N GLN A 27 -1.87 8.94 -6.48
CA GLN A 27 -0.78 9.85 -6.86
C GLN A 27 0.49 9.61 -6.01
N ASP A 28 0.33 9.35 -4.72
CA ASP A 28 1.42 9.06 -3.81
C ASP A 28 2.10 7.74 -4.22
N PHE A 29 1.30 6.71 -4.52
CA PHE A 29 1.80 5.45 -5.09
C PHE A 29 2.53 5.65 -6.41
N ALA A 30 2.00 6.49 -7.30
CA ALA A 30 2.66 6.87 -8.54
C ALA A 30 4.02 7.56 -8.30
N ILE A 31 4.10 8.49 -7.35
CA ILE A 31 5.35 9.16 -6.98
C ILE A 31 6.35 8.14 -6.42
N LEU A 32 5.89 7.23 -5.57
CA LEU A 32 6.74 6.20 -4.97
C LEU A 32 7.40 5.30 -6.01
N HIS A 33 6.71 4.98 -7.12
CA HIS A 33 7.29 4.25 -8.25
C HIS A 33 8.52 4.93 -8.87
N TYR A 34 8.63 6.26 -8.78
CA TYR A 34 9.80 7.02 -9.25
C TYR A 34 10.91 7.16 -8.20
N THR A 35 10.74 6.55 -7.01
CA THR A 35 11.70 6.63 -5.89
C THR A 35 12.26 5.26 -5.49
N PRO A 36 12.89 4.49 -6.40
CA PRO A 36 13.38 3.13 -6.11
C PRO A 36 14.51 3.06 -5.07
N HIS A 37 15.05 4.21 -4.66
CA HIS A 37 16.09 4.31 -3.64
C HIS A 37 15.54 4.60 -2.24
N LEU A 38 14.23 4.67 -2.08
CA LEU A 38 13.60 4.93 -0.80
C LEU A 38 13.95 3.83 0.22
N THR A 39 14.43 4.23 1.38
CA THR A 39 14.83 3.33 2.47
C THR A 39 13.87 3.37 3.65
N SER A 40 13.04 4.39 3.75
CA SER A 40 12.05 4.54 4.83
C SER A 40 10.76 5.11 4.26
N LEU A 41 9.66 4.42 4.52
CA LEU A 41 8.32 4.79 4.06
C LEU A 41 7.36 4.78 5.24
N PHE A 42 6.72 5.93 5.46
CA PHE A 42 5.60 6.07 6.37
C PHE A 42 4.38 6.52 5.57
N LEU A 43 3.28 5.77 5.65
CA LEU A 43 2.04 6.09 4.95
C LEU A 43 0.86 6.09 5.92
N GLU A 44 0.09 7.18 5.91
CA GLU A 44 -1.28 7.17 6.45
C GLU A 44 -2.23 6.89 5.29
N LEU A 45 -2.91 5.75 5.34
CA LEU A 45 -3.74 5.24 4.26
C LEU A 45 -5.20 5.26 4.69
N PHE A 46 -6.08 5.60 3.75
CA PHE A 46 -7.50 5.36 3.87
C PHE A 46 -7.87 4.38 2.76
N ILE A 47 -8.08 3.13 3.16
CA ILE A 47 -8.39 2.05 2.24
C ILE A 47 -9.91 1.97 2.18
N GLN A 48 -10.45 2.17 0.98
CA GLN A 48 -11.90 2.10 0.75
C GLN A 48 -12.28 0.91 -0.13
N SER A 49 -11.30 0.26 -0.74
CA SER A 49 -11.53 -0.86 -1.64
C SER A 49 -10.36 -1.86 -1.63
N PRO A 50 -10.61 -3.12 -2.01
CA PRO A 50 -9.55 -4.10 -2.26
C PRO A 50 -8.54 -3.67 -3.33
N VAL A 51 -8.94 -2.80 -4.27
CA VAL A 51 -8.05 -2.25 -5.31
C VAL A 51 -6.94 -1.42 -4.68
N ASP A 52 -7.23 -0.67 -3.62
CA ASP A 52 -6.24 0.16 -2.94
C ASP A 52 -5.17 -0.67 -2.24
N ILE A 53 -5.59 -1.77 -1.59
CA ILE A 53 -4.67 -2.77 -1.01
C ILE A 53 -3.78 -3.37 -2.11
N HIS A 54 -4.37 -3.67 -3.26
CA HIS A 54 -3.65 -4.23 -4.38
C HIS A 54 -2.59 -3.25 -4.93
N LEU A 55 -2.96 -1.98 -5.15
CA LEU A 55 -2.05 -0.94 -5.61
C LEU A 55 -0.92 -0.68 -4.62
N LEU A 56 -1.21 -0.70 -3.31
CA LEU A 56 -0.18 -0.66 -2.27
C LEU A 56 0.83 -1.80 -2.45
N GLY A 57 0.33 -3.03 -2.66
CA GLY A 57 1.20 -4.19 -2.91
C GLY A 57 2.13 -3.98 -4.11
N LEU A 58 1.59 -3.55 -5.25
CA LEU A 58 2.41 -3.25 -6.44
C LEU A 58 3.45 -2.15 -6.18
N THR A 59 3.07 -1.13 -5.42
CA THR A 59 3.96 -0.03 -5.05
C THR A 59 5.12 -0.51 -4.18
N LEU A 60 4.82 -1.28 -3.12
CA LEU A 60 5.82 -1.83 -2.21
C LEU A 60 6.78 -2.80 -2.90
N ALA A 61 6.30 -3.56 -3.88
CA ALA A 61 7.15 -4.43 -4.70
C ALA A 61 8.19 -3.63 -5.51
N GLY A 62 7.86 -2.40 -5.89
CA GLY A 62 8.74 -1.46 -6.60
C GLY A 62 9.79 -0.76 -5.73
N LEU A 63 9.86 -1.04 -4.42
CA LEU A 63 10.78 -0.39 -3.47
C LEU A 63 11.85 -1.36 -2.95
N PRO A 64 12.85 -1.72 -3.77
CA PRO A 64 13.81 -2.79 -3.47
C PRO A 64 14.80 -2.45 -2.35
N ARG A 65 14.89 -1.19 -1.93
CA ARG A 65 15.81 -0.72 -0.88
C ARG A 65 15.13 -0.36 0.43
N LEU A 66 13.84 -0.67 0.56
CA LEU A 66 13.06 -0.31 1.72
C LEU A 66 13.55 -1.07 2.97
N ARG A 67 13.97 -0.32 3.99
CA ARG A 67 14.43 -0.85 5.28
C ARG A 67 13.36 -0.67 6.36
N LEU A 68 12.63 0.44 6.32
CA LEU A 68 11.60 0.76 7.31
C LEU A 68 10.27 0.96 6.58
N LEU A 69 9.26 0.17 6.92
CA LEU A 69 7.89 0.33 6.44
C LEU A 69 6.95 0.53 7.62
N ARG A 70 6.26 1.67 7.64
CA ARG A 70 5.24 1.99 8.64
C ARG A 70 3.96 2.40 7.94
N LEU A 71 2.90 1.64 8.18
CA LEU A 71 1.58 1.88 7.62
C LEU A 71 0.62 2.20 8.76
N LYS A 72 -0.17 3.25 8.60
CA LYS A 72 -1.30 3.57 9.46
C LYS A 72 -2.53 3.61 8.58
N ALA A 73 -3.29 2.52 8.55
CA ALA A 73 -4.44 2.36 7.70
C ALA A 73 -5.74 2.61 8.47
N MET A 74 -6.66 3.31 7.84
CA MET A 74 -8.06 3.42 8.24
C MET A 74 -8.89 2.72 7.17
N MET A 75 -9.67 1.72 7.58
CA MET A 75 -10.37 0.78 6.68
C MET A 75 -11.43 -0.03 7.43
N TYR A 76 -12.18 -0.87 6.70
CA TYR A 76 -13.10 -1.81 7.32
C TYR A 76 -12.37 -2.98 7.97
N GLU A 77 -12.86 -3.45 9.12
CA GLU A 77 -12.24 -4.55 9.89
C GLU A 77 -12.06 -5.82 9.06
N GLN A 78 -12.98 -6.13 8.13
CA GLN A 78 -12.91 -7.36 7.32
C GLN A 78 -11.79 -7.35 6.28
N GLU A 79 -11.27 -6.18 5.92
CA GLU A 79 -10.22 -6.04 4.89
C GLU A 79 -8.81 -6.18 5.50
N TRP A 80 -8.69 -6.02 6.81
CA TRP A 80 -7.42 -6.05 7.52
C TRP A 80 -6.63 -7.36 7.33
N PRO A 81 -7.26 -8.55 7.36
CA PRO A 81 -6.58 -9.81 7.07
C PRO A 81 -5.98 -9.89 5.66
N ILE A 82 -6.44 -9.07 4.71
CA ILE A 82 -5.89 -9.01 3.36
C ILE A 82 -4.73 -8.03 3.30
N LEU A 83 -4.85 -6.86 3.95
CA LEU A 83 -3.83 -5.81 3.93
C LEU A 83 -2.48 -6.29 4.46
N VAL A 84 -2.46 -6.91 5.64
CA VAL A 84 -1.20 -7.27 6.32
C VAL A 84 -0.36 -8.25 5.49
N PRO A 85 -0.89 -9.39 5.02
CA PRO A 85 -0.14 -10.28 4.15
C PRO A 85 0.29 -9.61 2.84
N VAL A 86 -0.59 -8.80 2.22
CA VAL A 86 -0.22 -8.10 0.98
C VAL A 86 0.95 -7.15 1.21
N ALA A 87 0.89 -6.29 2.23
CA ALA A 87 1.96 -5.35 2.53
C ALA A 87 3.27 -6.06 2.88
N PHE A 88 3.18 -7.13 3.67
CA PHE A 88 4.33 -7.90 4.11
C PHE A 88 5.02 -8.65 2.95
N PHE A 89 4.25 -9.45 2.18
CA PHE A 89 4.80 -10.28 1.11
C PHE A 89 5.11 -9.51 -0.18
N ALA A 90 4.49 -8.36 -0.40
CA ALA A 90 4.77 -7.53 -1.55
C ALA A 90 6.03 -6.67 -1.36
N CYS A 91 6.41 -6.35 -0.13
CA CYS A 91 7.71 -5.72 0.10
C CYS A 91 8.79 -6.64 -0.45
N SER A 92 9.54 -6.18 -1.47
CA SER A 92 10.54 -7.02 -2.15
C SER A 92 11.93 -6.90 -1.53
N SER A 93 12.19 -5.86 -0.72
CA SER A 93 13.51 -5.56 -0.17
C SER A 93 14.02 -6.57 0.88
N PRO A 94 15.09 -7.34 0.62
CA PRO A 94 15.70 -8.23 1.63
C PRO A 94 16.34 -7.46 2.79
N GLU A 95 16.41 -6.13 2.68
CA GLU A 95 16.98 -5.21 3.66
C GLU A 95 15.94 -4.68 4.65
N LEU A 96 14.69 -5.17 4.61
CA LEU A 96 13.66 -4.74 5.55
C LEU A 96 14.04 -5.10 6.99
N GLU A 97 14.10 -4.07 7.83
CA GLU A 97 14.53 -4.11 9.23
C GLU A 97 13.37 -3.85 10.19
N GLU A 98 12.45 -2.96 9.82
CA GLU A 98 11.25 -2.64 10.59
C GLU A 98 10.01 -2.72 9.70
N PHE A 99 9.03 -3.49 10.16
CA PHE A 99 7.69 -3.58 9.58
C PHE A 99 6.66 -3.24 10.65
N GLU A 100 5.89 -2.18 10.43
CA GLU A 100 4.86 -1.71 11.34
C GLU A 100 3.56 -1.45 10.59
N VAL A 101 2.46 -2.04 11.04
CA VAL A 101 1.12 -1.74 10.54
C VAL A 101 0.21 -1.41 11.72
N ARG A 102 -0.37 -0.22 11.69
CA ARG A 102 -1.36 0.26 12.65
C ARG A 102 -2.71 0.38 11.97
N PHE A 103 -3.72 -0.09 12.65
CA PHE A 103 -5.10 -0.01 12.24
C PHE A 103 -5.84 1.03 13.09
N VAL A 104 -6.60 1.89 12.42
CA VAL A 104 -7.56 2.80 13.03
C VAL A 104 -8.94 2.38 12.58
N PHE A 105 -9.71 1.78 13.49
CA PHE A 105 -11.09 1.39 13.23
C PHE A 105 -11.93 2.63 12.93
N ASP A 106 -12.72 2.56 11.86
CA ASP A 106 -13.90 3.41 11.70
C ASP A 106 -14.99 2.91 12.67
N ASP A 107 -15.43 3.76 13.58
CA ASP A 107 -16.52 3.47 14.52
C ASP A 107 -17.91 3.71 13.92
N GLY A 108 -18.00 3.73 12.58
CA GLY A 108 -19.20 4.05 11.82
C GLY A 108 -19.46 5.54 11.70
N LYS A 109 -18.49 6.39 12.07
CA LYS A 109 -18.59 7.85 11.91
C LYS A 109 -18.03 8.34 10.58
N PHE A 110 -17.31 7.50 9.82
CA PHE A 110 -16.89 7.88 8.47
C PHE A 110 -17.98 7.69 7.41
N GLU A 111 -19.02 6.90 7.66
CA GLU A 111 -20.22 6.84 6.78
C GLU A 111 -20.90 8.21 6.59
N GLU A 112 -20.69 9.16 7.52
CA GLU A 112 -21.22 10.53 7.40
C GLU A 112 -20.37 11.42 6.46
N PHE A 113 -19.15 11.02 6.11
CA PHE A 113 -18.41 11.66 5.02
C PHE A 113 -18.92 11.07 3.71
N GLN A 114 -20.02 11.67 3.23
CA GLN A 114 -20.56 11.48 1.88
C GLN A 114 -19.43 11.14 0.91
N GLU A 115 -19.48 9.97 0.26
CA GLU A 115 -18.54 9.60 -0.80
C GLU A 115 -18.39 10.81 -1.72
N TRP A 116 -17.22 11.45 -1.69
CA TRP A 116 -16.94 12.55 -2.60
C TRP A 116 -16.98 11.92 -3.98
N THR A 117 -17.97 12.33 -4.76
CA THR A 117 -18.20 11.74 -6.08
C THR A 117 -16.99 12.03 -6.96
N GLU A 118 -16.71 11.20 -7.98
CA GLU A 118 -15.60 11.48 -8.92
C GLU A 118 -15.70 12.89 -9.53
N GLU A 119 -16.91 13.48 -9.56
CA GLU A 119 -17.20 14.86 -9.97
C GLU A 119 -16.61 15.95 -9.05
N ASP A 120 -16.36 15.63 -7.77
CA ASP A 120 -15.89 16.60 -6.77
C ASP A 120 -14.38 16.86 -6.83
N LEU A 121 -13.61 16.06 -7.57
CA LEU A 121 -12.15 16.06 -7.42
C LEU A 121 -11.32 16.47 -8.64
N TYR A 122 -11.68 16.19 -9.89
CA TYR A 122 -11.03 16.76 -11.08
C TYR A 122 -11.98 16.66 -12.28
N ALA A 123 -11.74 17.41 -13.35
CA ALA A 123 -12.39 17.11 -14.63
C ALA A 123 -11.92 15.71 -15.07
N GLU A 124 -12.86 14.80 -15.34
CA GLU A 124 -12.69 13.38 -15.72
C GLU A 124 -11.49 13.10 -16.66
N ALA A 125 -11.14 14.05 -17.52
CA ALA A 125 -10.00 14.01 -18.43
C ALA A 125 -8.62 13.82 -17.74
N ASP A 126 -8.36 14.44 -16.59
CA ASP A 126 -7.05 14.39 -15.93
C ASP A 126 -6.81 13.01 -15.28
N LEU A 127 -7.88 12.35 -14.83
CA LEU A 127 -7.82 11.02 -14.22
C LEU A 127 -7.56 9.92 -15.24
N VAL A 128 -8.10 10.07 -16.45
CA VAL A 128 -7.86 9.14 -17.55
C VAL A 128 -6.39 9.12 -17.97
N GLU A 129 -5.72 10.28 -18.04
CA GLU A 129 -4.30 10.35 -18.39
C GLU A 129 -3.41 9.71 -17.32
N ILE A 130 -3.71 9.96 -16.04
CA ILE A 130 -2.97 9.38 -14.92
C ILE A 130 -3.19 7.87 -14.86
N ARG A 131 -4.44 7.38 -15.00
CA ARG A 131 -4.74 5.93 -15.06
C ARG A 131 -4.04 5.26 -16.24
N ALA A 132 -4.12 5.83 -17.44
CA ALA A 132 -3.47 5.26 -18.63
C ALA A 132 -1.94 5.20 -18.51
N ARG A 133 -1.32 6.14 -17.78
CA ARG A 133 0.11 6.12 -17.48
C ARG A 133 0.50 5.04 -16.47
N LEU A 134 -0.29 4.86 -15.42
CA LEU A 134 0.05 3.97 -14.31
C LEU A 134 -0.39 2.53 -14.56
N LEU A 135 -1.47 2.34 -15.32
CA LEU A 135 -2.13 1.06 -15.57
C LEU A 135 -2.45 0.90 -17.07
N PRO A 136 -1.44 0.90 -17.97
CA PRO A 136 -1.65 0.93 -19.43
C PRO A 136 -2.38 -0.30 -19.99
N ASN A 137 -2.53 -1.37 -19.21
CA ASN A 137 -3.20 -2.61 -19.61
C ASN A 137 -4.62 -2.76 -19.04
N VAL A 138 -5.11 -1.77 -18.28
CA VAL A 138 -6.48 -1.76 -17.76
C VAL A 138 -7.36 -1.07 -18.81
N ALA A 139 -7.86 -1.85 -19.78
CA ALA A 139 -8.83 -1.37 -20.76
C ALA A 139 -10.17 -1.13 -20.06
N ILE A 140 -10.61 0.13 -19.98
CA ILE A 140 -11.95 0.48 -19.51
C ILE A 140 -12.77 0.78 -20.76
N GLU A 141 -13.63 -0.16 -21.17
CA GLU A 141 -14.70 0.19 -22.10
C GLU A 141 -15.75 1.01 -21.35
N PRO A 142 -16.18 2.16 -21.87
CA PRO A 142 -17.22 2.93 -21.22
C PRO A 142 -18.57 2.34 -21.66
N GLU A 143 -19.30 1.67 -20.78
CA GLU A 143 -20.78 1.69 -20.86
C GLU A 143 -21.48 1.09 -19.63
N GLN A 144 -22.30 1.93 -19.01
CA GLN A 144 -23.63 1.66 -18.46
C GLN A 144 -23.82 0.45 -17.52
N GLY A 145 -23.89 0.77 -16.22
CA GLY A 145 -24.92 0.21 -15.34
C GLY A 145 -24.57 -1.09 -14.62
N GLN A 146 -24.17 -0.94 -13.35
CA GLN A 146 -24.45 -1.88 -12.24
C GLN A 146 -23.77 -3.26 -12.21
N GLU A 147 -22.86 -3.60 -13.14
CA GLU A 147 -22.07 -4.86 -13.07
C GLU A 147 -20.54 -4.66 -12.88
N GLN A 148 -20.08 -3.44 -12.56
CA GLN A 148 -18.65 -3.07 -12.63
C GLN A 148 -17.76 -3.58 -11.48
N GLU A 149 -18.27 -3.80 -10.26
CA GLU A 149 -17.41 -4.20 -9.13
C GLU A 149 -16.79 -5.60 -9.31
N GLN A 150 -17.44 -6.49 -10.08
CA GLN A 150 -16.87 -7.81 -10.40
C GLN A 150 -15.92 -7.78 -11.60
N GLN A 151 -15.98 -6.75 -12.46
CA GLN A 151 -15.10 -6.61 -13.62
C GLN A 151 -13.78 -5.90 -13.31
N GLU A 152 -13.71 -5.03 -12.30
CA GLU A 152 -12.45 -4.37 -11.93
C GLU A 152 -11.38 -5.33 -11.37
N GLN A 153 -11.77 -6.51 -10.86
CA GLN A 153 -10.82 -7.56 -10.46
C GLN A 153 -10.06 -8.19 -11.64
N LEU A 154 -10.51 -8.04 -12.89
CA LEU A 154 -10.00 -8.78 -14.04
C LEU A 154 -8.76 -8.17 -14.73
N LEU A 155 -8.30 -6.96 -14.35
CA LEU A 155 -7.24 -6.26 -15.09
C LEU A 155 -6.00 -5.85 -14.27
N LEU A 156 -5.98 -6.09 -12.95
CA LEU A 156 -4.83 -5.74 -12.13
C LEU A 156 -3.72 -6.81 -12.26
N PRO A 157 -2.44 -6.40 -12.43
CA PRO A 157 -1.35 -7.34 -12.55
C PRO A 157 -1.18 -8.13 -11.24
N PRO A 158 -0.74 -9.39 -11.27
CA PRO A 158 -0.55 -10.14 -10.03
C PRO A 158 0.51 -9.48 -9.14
N ILE A 159 0.24 -9.37 -7.84
CA ILE A 159 1.20 -8.87 -6.86
C ILE A 159 2.34 -9.90 -6.74
N PRO A 160 3.59 -9.54 -7.08
CA PRO A 160 4.72 -10.45 -6.89
C PRO A 160 4.87 -10.76 -5.41
N ARG A 161 4.77 -12.04 -5.05
CA ARG A 161 4.98 -12.51 -3.67
C ARG A 161 6.45 -12.85 -3.48
N ARG A 162 7.05 -12.31 -2.42
CA ARG A 162 8.36 -12.76 -1.96
C ARG A 162 8.33 -14.26 -1.63
N GLN A 163 9.42 -14.95 -1.96
CA GLN A 163 9.68 -16.34 -1.58
C GLN A 163 10.83 -16.47 -0.56
N GLU A 164 11.66 -15.43 -0.42
CA GLU A 164 12.82 -15.44 0.46
C GLU A 164 12.45 -14.96 1.88
N PRO A 165 13.12 -15.43 2.94
CA PRO A 165 12.90 -14.94 4.29
C PRO A 165 13.56 -13.57 4.54
N LEU A 166 12.97 -12.77 5.42
CA LEU A 166 13.49 -11.49 5.88
C LEU A 166 14.51 -11.68 7.01
N LEU A 167 15.75 -11.97 6.62
CA LEU A 167 16.84 -12.20 7.57
C LEU A 167 17.24 -10.96 8.38
N LYS A 168 16.89 -9.75 7.91
CA LYS A 168 17.25 -8.48 8.55
C LYS A 168 16.13 -7.88 9.38
N LEU A 169 14.94 -8.48 9.39
CA LEU A 169 13.82 -7.97 10.17
C LEU A 169 14.13 -8.11 11.66
N THR A 170 14.13 -6.97 12.35
CA THR A 170 14.41 -6.87 13.78
C THR A 170 13.20 -6.39 14.58
N SER A 171 12.23 -5.79 13.90
CA SER A 171 10.97 -5.33 14.50
C SER A 171 9.81 -5.65 13.58
N PHE A 172 8.84 -6.40 14.11
CA PHE A 172 7.56 -6.66 13.49
C PHE A 172 6.45 -6.23 14.45
N TYR A 173 5.60 -5.31 14.03
CA TYR A 173 4.46 -4.85 14.82
C TYR A 173 3.22 -4.73 13.95
N VAL A 174 2.14 -5.35 14.39
CA VAL A 174 0.83 -5.29 13.74
C VAL A 174 -0.20 -5.10 14.86
N SER A 175 -0.93 -3.99 14.85
CA SER A 175 -2.02 -3.79 15.82
C SER A 175 -3.21 -4.67 15.44
N SER A 176 -3.91 -5.25 16.40
CA SER A 176 -5.12 -6.06 16.13
C SER A 176 -4.85 -7.27 15.22
N MET A 177 -3.99 -8.19 15.67
CA MET A 177 -3.78 -9.48 14.98
C MET A 177 -4.88 -10.51 15.29
N ASP A 178 -5.84 -10.17 16.14
CA ASP A 178 -6.92 -11.04 16.61
C ASP A 178 -7.89 -11.50 15.52
N SER A 179 -7.93 -10.80 14.38
CA SER A 179 -8.71 -11.21 13.21
C SER A 179 -7.95 -12.07 12.19
N LEU A 180 -6.65 -12.32 12.40
CA LEU A 180 -5.85 -13.21 11.56
C LEU A 180 -5.97 -14.66 12.06
N SER A 181 -6.05 -15.61 11.13
CA SER A 181 -5.98 -17.03 11.48
C SER A 181 -4.58 -17.42 11.93
N GLU A 182 -4.47 -18.45 12.79
CA GLU A 182 -3.19 -18.99 13.24
C GLU A 182 -2.28 -19.35 12.05
N SER A 183 -2.84 -19.95 11.00
CA SER A 183 -2.09 -20.28 9.79
C SER A 183 -1.53 -19.06 9.03
N GLU A 184 -2.20 -17.91 9.07
CA GLU A 184 -1.71 -16.69 8.43
C GLU A 184 -0.59 -16.06 9.25
N VAL A 185 -0.73 -16.10 10.57
CA VAL A 185 0.31 -15.66 11.50
C VAL A 185 1.57 -16.51 11.32
N ASP A 186 1.43 -17.83 11.34
CA ASP A 186 2.53 -18.78 11.13
C ASP A 186 3.22 -18.55 9.78
N ALA A 187 2.45 -18.36 8.70
CA ALA A 187 3.01 -18.11 7.38
C ALA A 187 3.85 -16.82 7.31
N ILE A 188 3.51 -15.78 8.08
CA ILE A 188 4.32 -14.56 8.19
C ILE A 188 5.62 -14.84 8.96
N PHE A 189 5.52 -15.53 10.11
CA PHE A 189 6.68 -15.81 10.95
C PHE A 189 7.64 -16.85 10.35
N ASP A 190 7.16 -17.77 9.52
CA ASP A 190 7.99 -18.66 8.69
C ASP A 190 8.96 -17.88 7.78
N HIS A 191 8.58 -16.65 7.41
CA HIS A 191 9.40 -15.74 6.62
C HIS A 191 10.22 -14.77 7.48
N CYS A 192 10.14 -14.84 8.81
CA CYS A 192 10.85 -13.97 9.76
C CYS A 192 11.66 -14.80 10.76
N PRO A 193 12.71 -15.53 10.34
CA PRO A 193 13.41 -16.50 11.22
C PRO A 193 14.13 -15.88 12.42
N ASN A 194 14.25 -14.55 12.47
CA ASN A 194 14.94 -13.81 13.52
C ASN A 194 13.99 -12.99 14.42
N CYS A 195 12.69 -13.06 14.19
CA CYS A 195 11.66 -12.36 14.98
C CYS A 195 11.04 -13.27 16.04
#